data_AF-A0A963SKL8-F1
#
_entry.id   AF-A0A963SKL8-F1
#
_cell.length_a   1.000
_cell.length_b   1.000
_cell.length_c   1.000
_cell.angle_alpha   90.00
_cell.angle_beta   90.00
_cell.angle_gamma   90.00
#
_symmetry.space_group_name_H-M   'P 1'
#
loop_
_entity.id
_entity.type
_entity.pdbx_description
1 polymer ?
#
loop_
_entity_poly.entity_id
_entity_poly.type
_entity_poly.pdbx_seq_one_letter_code
_entity_poly.pdbx_strand_id
1 'polypeptide(L)'
;MQDWEFEVADANRIDEFLSAYQSQELTDDERFTLMEMIIQSFEDLGESLQADNRWQSAIDLLDANIRLHAHSVWYWSCLEESGSGDLFFVSPSIRVLLQKHFADLIKSK
;
A
#
# COMPACT_ATOMS: atom_id res chain seq x y z
N MET A 1 6.26 -0.08 -20.58
CA MET A 1 5.83 -1.46 -20.26
C MET A 1 5.56 -1.44 -18.77
N GLN A 2 4.30 -1.38 -18.38
CA GLN A 2 3.81 -1.23 -17.00
C GLN A 2 3.19 -2.54 -16.48
N ASP A 3 3.34 -3.65 -17.22
CA ASP A 3 2.62 -4.90 -16.97
C ASP A 3 3.39 -5.90 -16.07
N TRP A 4 4.65 -5.62 -15.71
CA TRP A 4 5.44 -6.53 -14.89
C TRP A 4 4.93 -6.63 -13.44
N GLU A 5 4.47 -5.51 -12.88
CA GLU A 5 4.03 -5.42 -11.48
C GLU A 5 2.78 -6.28 -11.23
N PHE A 6 1.89 -6.37 -12.22
CA PHE A 6 0.72 -7.27 -12.20
C PHE A 6 1.09 -8.74 -12.43
N GLU A 7 2.14 -9.04 -13.19
CA GLU A 7 2.57 -10.42 -13.47
C GLU A 7 3.32 -11.05 -12.29
N VAL A 8 3.94 -10.23 -11.43
CA VAL A 8 4.72 -10.69 -10.25
C VAL A 8 3.99 -10.50 -8.93
N ALA A 9 2.92 -9.70 -8.88
CA ALA A 9 2.00 -9.67 -7.74
C ALA A 9 1.42 -11.08 -7.53
N ASP A 10 1.83 -11.71 -6.43
CA ASP A 10 1.41 -13.07 -6.08
C ASP A 10 1.02 -13.05 -4.61
N ALA A 11 -0.27 -13.25 -4.34
CA ALA A 11 -0.81 -13.31 -2.99
C ALA A 11 -0.17 -14.42 -2.13
N ASN A 12 0.45 -15.43 -2.76
CA ASN A 12 1.21 -16.47 -2.07
C ASN A 12 2.60 -16.02 -1.62
N ARG A 13 3.09 -14.86 -2.11
CA ARG A 13 4.44 -14.32 -1.83
C ARG A 13 4.43 -13.08 -0.93
N ILE A 14 3.26 -12.67 -0.43
CA ILE A 14 3.12 -11.52 0.47
C ILE A 14 4.12 -11.57 1.65
N ASP A 15 4.32 -12.74 2.26
CA ASP A 15 5.26 -12.91 3.36
C ASP A 15 6.73 -12.66 2.95
N GLU A 16 7.10 -13.07 1.74
CA GLU A 16 8.42 -12.80 1.15
C GLU A 16 8.58 -11.31 0.88
N PHE A 17 7.57 -10.66 0.31
CA PHE A 17 7.61 -9.23 0.00
C PHE A 17 7.70 -8.37 1.27
N LEU A 18 6.92 -8.68 2.30
CA LEU A 18 7.00 -7.99 3.60
C LEU A 18 8.38 -8.16 4.24
N SER A 19 8.94 -9.38 4.19
CA SER A 19 10.28 -9.66 4.71
C SER A 19 11.36 -8.89 3.94
N ALA A 20 11.26 -8.86 2.60
CA ALA A 20 12.19 -8.13 1.75
C ALA A 20 12.11 -6.62 2.01
N TYR A 21 10.90 -6.07 2.17
CA TYR A 21 10.69 -4.65 2.49
C TYR A 21 11.35 -4.27 3.83
N GLN A 22 11.27 -5.15 4.83
CA GLN A 22 11.87 -4.93 6.15
C GLN A 22 13.40 -5.07 6.16
N SER A 23 14.01 -5.64 5.12
CA SER A 23 15.46 -5.72 4.99
C SER A 23 16.09 -4.31 4.84
N GLN A 24 17.34 -4.14 5.29
CA GLN A 24 18.05 -2.85 5.20
C GLN A 24 18.75 -2.62 3.84
N GLU A 25 18.47 -3.45 2.84
CA GLU A 25 19.25 -3.48 1.59
C GLU A 25 18.61 -2.67 0.45
N LEU A 26 17.35 -2.28 0.59
CA LEU A 26 16.59 -1.59 -0.46
C LEU A 26 16.78 -0.07 -0.44
N THR A 27 16.96 0.48 -1.63
CA THR A 27 16.83 1.91 -1.93
C THR A 27 15.38 2.38 -1.80
N ASP A 28 15.17 3.71 -1.72
CA ASP A 28 13.83 4.29 -1.63
C ASP A 28 12.95 3.93 -2.85
N ASP A 29 13.51 3.91 -4.05
CA ASP A 29 12.78 3.52 -5.27
C ASP A 29 12.38 2.04 -5.26
N GLU A 30 13.26 1.15 -4.78
CA GLU A 30 12.95 -0.27 -4.63
C GLU A 30 11.90 -0.51 -3.54
N ARG A 31 11.97 0.23 -2.43
CA ARG A 31 10.95 0.20 -1.38
C ARG A 31 9.60 0.68 -1.89
N PHE A 32 9.58 1.78 -2.64
CA PHE A 32 8.37 2.29 -3.29
C PHE A 32 7.76 1.23 -4.20
N THR A 33 8.54 0.70 -5.13
CA THR A 33 8.10 -0.34 -6.09
C THR A 33 7.59 -1.59 -5.37
N LEU A 34 8.30 -2.07 -4.36
CA LEU A 34 7.90 -3.26 -3.60
C LEU A 34 6.61 -3.03 -2.80
N MET A 35 6.40 -1.81 -2.28
CA MET A 35 5.16 -1.48 -1.58
C MET A 35 3.96 -1.45 -2.52
N GLU A 36 4.10 -0.91 -3.73
CA GLU A 36 3.03 -0.99 -4.75
C GLU A 36 2.65 -2.45 -5.03
N MET A 37 3.64 -3.33 -5.20
CA MET A 37 3.40 -4.77 -5.40
C MET A 37 2.69 -5.42 -4.20
N ILE A 38 3.04 -5.05 -2.97
CA ILE A 38 2.39 -5.54 -1.75
C ILE A 38 0.91 -5.11 -1.74
N ILE A 39 0.63 -3.82 -1.97
CA ILE A 39 -0.74 -3.29 -1.97
C ILE A 39 -1.58 -3.97 -3.06
N GLN A 40 -1.05 -4.09 -4.28
CA GLN A 40 -1.72 -4.80 -5.38
C GLN A 40 -2.00 -6.27 -5.04
N SER A 41 -1.04 -6.98 -4.44
CA SER A 41 -1.23 -8.39 -4.03
C SER A 41 -2.37 -8.56 -3.02
N PHE A 42 -2.57 -7.55 -2.17
CA PHE A 42 -3.67 -7.51 -1.21
C PHE A 42 -5.01 -7.11 -1.84
N GLU A 43 -4.99 -6.21 -2.82
CA GLU A 43 -6.17 -5.88 -3.61
C GLU A 43 -6.73 -7.12 -4.31
N ASP A 44 -5.85 -7.94 -4.89
CA ASP A 44 -6.23 -9.18 -5.58
C ASP A 44 -6.79 -10.26 -4.63
N LEU A 45 -6.53 -10.18 -3.31
CA LEU A 45 -7.15 -11.05 -2.30
C LEU A 45 -8.61 -10.70 -2.00
N GLY A 46 -9.04 -9.48 -2.32
CA GLY A 46 -10.41 -9.03 -2.15
C GLY A 46 -10.89 -8.94 -0.70
N GLU A 47 -12.13 -9.33 -0.44
CA GLU A 47 -12.82 -9.14 0.85
C GLU A 47 -12.16 -9.80 2.07
N SER A 48 -11.22 -10.74 1.86
CA SER A 48 -10.50 -11.43 2.95
C SER A 48 -9.38 -10.59 3.58
N LEU A 49 -9.09 -9.41 3.03
CA LEU A 49 -8.01 -8.51 3.45
C LEU A 49 -8.00 -8.21 4.95
N GLN A 50 -9.15 -7.85 5.52
CA GLN A 50 -9.23 -7.33 6.89
C GLN A 50 -9.02 -8.42 7.96
N ALA A 51 -9.16 -9.69 7.59
CA ALA A 51 -8.86 -10.82 8.46
C ALA A 51 -7.39 -11.27 8.36
N ASP A 52 -6.63 -10.73 7.41
CA ASP A 52 -5.24 -11.10 7.17
C ASP A 52 -4.30 -10.23 8.02
N ASN A 53 -3.63 -10.84 9.00
CA ASN A 53 -2.64 -10.13 9.84
C ASN A 53 -1.49 -9.53 9.03
N ARG A 54 -1.19 -10.07 7.84
CA ARG A 54 -0.15 -9.54 6.95
C ARG A 54 -0.56 -8.17 6.39
N TRP A 55 -1.86 -7.91 6.25
CA TRP A 55 -2.34 -6.59 5.84
C TRP A 55 -2.05 -5.54 6.90
N GLN A 56 -2.27 -5.88 8.17
CA GLN A 56 -1.92 -4.99 9.27
C GLN A 56 -0.42 -4.67 9.26
N SER A 57 0.44 -5.66 8.99
CA SER A 57 1.88 -5.42 8.82
C SER A 57 2.19 -4.46 7.68
N ALA A 58 1.49 -4.56 6.53
CA ALA A 58 1.67 -3.62 5.42
C ALA A 58 1.24 -2.19 5.80
N ILE A 59 0.12 -2.04 6.51
CA ILE A 59 -0.34 -0.74 7.05
C ILE A 59 0.70 -0.14 8.01
N ASP A 60 1.26 -0.95 8.91
CA ASP A 60 2.28 -0.49 9.86
C ASP A 60 3.57 -0.03 9.14
N LEU A 61 3.95 -0.70 8.04
CA LEU A 61 5.09 -0.31 7.20
C LEU A 61 4.82 1.00 6.44
N LEU A 62 3.62 1.19 5.90
CA LEU A 62 3.20 2.44 5.27
C LEU A 62 3.19 3.58 6.30
N ASP A 63 2.67 3.33 7.51
CA ASP A 63 2.63 4.28 8.61
C ASP A 63 4.03 4.76 9.02
N ALA A 64 4.96 3.83 9.18
CA ALA A 64 6.34 4.13 9.54
C ALA A 64 7.11 4.88 8.44
N ASN A 65 6.72 4.70 7.17
CA ASN A 65 7.41 5.27 6.00
C ASN A 65 6.52 6.22 5.19
N ILE A 66 5.59 6.91 5.85
CA ILE A 66 4.50 7.62 5.17
C ILE A 66 4.97 8.66 4.14
N ARG A 67 6.13 9.30 4.38
CA ARG A 67 6.69 10.29 3.46
C ARG A 67 7.13 9.67 2.14
N LEU A 68 7.72 8.47 2.19
CA LEU A 68 8.12 7.73 1.01
C LEU A 68 6.90 7.30 0.18
N HIS A 69 5.83 6.89 0.87
CA HIS A 69 4.62 6.34 0.25
C HIS A 69 3.46 7.32 0.15
N ALA A 70 3.72 8.62 0.22
CA ALA A 70 2.68 9.64 0.18
C ALA A 70 1.84 9.54 -1.11
N HIS A 71 2.50 9.27 -2.24
CA HIS A 71 1.84 9.06 -3.53
C HIS A 71 0.97 7.79 -3.51
N SER A 72 1.52 6.66 -3.08
CA SER A 72 0.83 5.37 -2.94
C SER A 72 -0.43 5.50 -2.10
N VAL A 73 -0.29 6.09 -0.91
CA VAL A 73 -1.41 6.29 0.02
C VAL A 73 -2.47 7.21 -0.58
N TRP A 74 -2.10 8.28 -1.28
CA TRP A 74 -3.07 9.13 -1.98
C TRP A 74 -3.81 8.37 -3.09
N TYR A 75 -3.08 7.69 -3.98
CA TYR A 75 -3.65 6.95 -5.10
C TYR A 75 -4.62 5.87 -4.63
N TRP A 76 -4.13 4.95 -3.78
CA TRP A 76 -4.90 3.81 -3.30
C TRP A 76 -6.00 4.18 -2.29
N SER A 77 -5.96 5.39 -1.72
CA SER A 77 -7.09 5.88 -0.92
C SER A 77 -8.34 6.14 -1.76
N CYS A 78 -8.19 6.29 -3.09
CA CYS A 78 -9.28 6.60 -4.00
C CYS A 78 -10.13 7.79 -3.51
N LEU A 79 -9.50 8.84 -2.95
CA LEU A 79 -10.20 9.96 -2.31
C LEU A 79 -11.06 10.79 -3.27
N GLU A 80 -10.70 10.82 -4.55
CA GLU A 80 -11.40 11.60 -5.57
C GLU A 80 -12.71 10.93 -6.01
N GLU A 81 -12.84 9.61 -5.82
CA GLU A 81 -14.05 8.86 -6.14
C GLU A 81 -15.08 8.97 -5.01
N SER A 82 -16.20 9.63 -5.32
CA SER A 82 -17.27 9.96 -4.38
C SER A 82 -18.32 8.85 -4.22
N GLY A 83 -18.23 7.78 -5.01
CA GLY A 83 -19.19 6.67 -5.05
C GLY A 83 -18.68 5.41 -4.34
N SER A 84 -19.61 4.59 -3.85
CA SER A 84 -19.29 3.29 -3.20
C SER A 84 -19.02 2.15 -4.19
N GLY A 85 -19.09 2.39 -5.50
CA GLY A 85 -18.99 1.37 -6.54
C GLY A 85 -17.57 1.11 -7.06
N ASP A 86 -16.66 2.08 -6.92
CA ASP A 86 -15.36 2.09 -7.61
C ASP A 86 -14.16 2.12 -6.63
N LEU A 87 -14.36 1.62 -5.40
CA LEU A 87 -13.29 1.57 -4.40
C LEU A 87 -12.53 0.25 -4.50
N PHE A 88 -11.19 0.34 -4.49
CA PHE A 88 -10.32 -0.80 -4.21
C PHE A 88 -10.65 -1.38 -2.83
N PHE A 89 -10.55 -2.70 -2.65
CA PHE A 89 -10.70 -3.38 -1.37
C PHE A 89 -9.74 -2.83 -0.30
N VAL A 90 -8.54 -2.38 -0.70
CA VAL A 90 -7.56 -1.75 0.20
C VAL A 90 -7.93 -0.32 0.63
N SER A 91 -8.77 0.38 -0.17
CA SER A 91 -9.05 1.82 0.00
C SER A 91 -9.53 2.21 1.40
N PRO A 92 -10.46 1.48 2.06
CA PRO A 92 -10.96 1.87 3.38
C PRO A 92 -9.85 2.01 4.43
N SER A 93 -8.90 1.07 4.46
CA SER A 93 -7.78 1.10 5.43
C SER A 93 -6.80 2.23 5.10
N ILE A 94 -6.52 2.42 3.81
CA ILE A 94 -5.58 3.44 3.34
C ILE A 94 -6.14 4.86 3.58
N ARG A 95 -7.45 5.08 3.46
CA ARG A 95 -8.10 6.35 3.83
C ARG A 95 -7.90 6.70 5.30
N VAL A 96 -7.99 5.71 6.20
CA VAL A 96 -7.73 5.92 7.63
C VAL A 96 -6.28 6.35 7.84
N LEU A 97 -5.34 5.69 7.16
CA LEU A 97 -3.92 6.05 7.23
C LEU A 97 -3.64 7.45 6.68
N LEU A 98 -4.24 7.79 5.54
CA LEU A 98 -4.12 9.12 4.94
C LEU A 98 -4.67 10.21 5.86
N GLN A 99 -5.83 9.96 6.50
CA GLN A 99 -6.42 10.89 7.46
C GLN A 99 -5.52 11.10 8.68
N LYS A 100 -4.88 10.04 9.18
CA LYS A 100 -3.91 10.11 10.30
C LYS A 100 -2.74 11.05 9.98
N HIS A 101 -2.23 11.01 8.75
CA HIS A 101 -1.02 11.75 8.33
C HIS A 101 -1.28 13.02 7.53
N PHE A 102 -2.54 13.40 7.33
CA PHE A 102 -2.93 14.53 6.49
C PHE A 102 -2.15 15.83 6.81
N ALA A 103 -1.96 16.12 8.11
CA ALA A 103 -1.22 17.30 8.55
C ALA A 103 0.28 17.26 8.22
N ASP A 104 0.89 16.07 8.22
CA ASP A 104 2.33 15.88 8.01
C ASP A 104 2.68 15.87 6.52
N LEU A 105 1.76 15.40 5.67
CA LEU A 105 1.88 15.41 4.22
C LEU A 105 1.72 16.81 3.61
N ILE A 106 0.92 17.69 4.23
CA ILE A 106 0.66 19.05 3.72
C ILE A 106 1.75 20.05 4.14
N LYS A 107 2.42 19.85 5.28
CA LYS A 107 3.46 20.76 5.79
C LYS A 107 4.79 20.72 5.01
N SER A 108 4.90 19.87 3.99
CA SER A 108 6.12 19.70 3.19
C SER A 108 6.19 20.56 1.92
N LYS A 109 5.31 21.57 1.79
CA LYS A 109 5.41 22.61 0.76
C LYS A 109 6.32 23.77 1.16
#